data_AF-A0A2D9RE17-F1
#
_entry.id   AF-A0A2D9RE17-F1
#
_cell.length_a   1.000
_cell.length_b   1.000
_cell.length_c   1.000
_cell.angle_alpha   90.00
_cell.angle_beta   90.00
_cell.angle_gamma   90.00
#
_symmetry.space_group_name_H-M   'P 1'
#
loop_
_entity.id
_entity.type
_entity.pdbx_description
1 polymer ?
#
loop_
_entity_poly.entity_id
_entity_poly.type
_entity_poly.pdbx_seq_one_letter_code
_entity_poly.pdbx_strand_id
1 'polypeptide(L)'
;MSAVKKGSVSCTDQAENLTVEESRALILSLKSELERSREKEQELIKLKVALFSRANHEFRTPLTIIDGIASRMARQSADLRPIDIEGRCETIRHSVKELLLLTEVLMRQMSDSLYPVEIDAKEQVVRKKA
;
A
#
# COMPACT_ATOMS: atom_id res chain seq x y z
N MET A 1 76.78 7.95 -3.70
CA MET A 1 75.85 8.60 -4.65
C MET A 1 74.66 7.68 -4.85
N SER A 2 73.49 8.01 -4.31
CA SER A 2 72.19 7.67 -4.92
C SER A 2 71.10 8.42 -4.15
N ALA A 3 70.58 9.49 -4.76
CA ALA A 3 69.57 10.34 -4.16
C ALA A 3 68.18 9.79 -4.45
N VAL A 4 67.40 9.59 -3.38
CA VAL A 4 65.99 9.23 -3.39
C VAL A 4 65.19 10.32 -4.11
N LYS A 5 64.60 9.98 -5.28
CA LYS A 5 63.58 10.79 -5.94
C LYS A 5 62.28 10.64 -5.13
N LYS A 6 62.00 11.60 -4.24
CA LYS A 6 60.66 11.76 -3.65
C LYS A 6 59.76 12.32 -4.75
N GLY A 7 58.86 11.48 -5.25
CA GLY A 7 57.81 11.88 -6.18
C GLY A 7 56.91 12.93 -5.53
N SER A 8 56.87 14.11 -6.14
CA SER A 8 55.90 15.15 -5.88
C SER A 8 54.51 14.64 -6.25
N VAL A 9 53.72 14.24 -5.27
CA VAL A 9 52.27 14.07 -5.47
C VAL A 9 51.74 15.45 -5.83
N SER A 10 51.25 15.59 -7.05
CA SER A 10 50.82 16.86 -7.64
C SER A 10 49.53 17.32 -6.97
N CYS A 11 49.37 18.62 -6.75
CA CYS A 11 48.16 19.25 -6.19
C CYS A 11 46.87 18.85 -6.97
N THR A 12 47.02 18.47 -8.24
CA THR A 12 45.95 17.92 -9.07
C THR A 12 45.45 16.55 -8.60
N ASP A 13 46.34 15.66 -8.14
CA ASP A 13 45.96 14.31 -7.67
C ASP A 13 45.19 14.37 -6.35
N GLN A 14 45.49 15.37 -5.49
CA GLN A 14 44.75 15.58 -4.24
C GLN A 14 43.35 16.16 -4.47
N ALA A 15 43.19 17.06 -5.45
CA ALA A 15 41.88 17.63 -5.80
C ALA A 15 40.96 16.62 -6.51
N GLU A 16 41.51 15.77 -7.38
CA GLU A 16 40.78 14.66 -8.00
C GLU A 16 40.36 13.60 -6.96
N ASN A 17 41.20 13.29 -5.98
CA ASN A 17 40.85 12.31 -4.95
C ASN A 17 39.77 12.85 -3.98
N LEU A 18 39.77 14.16 -3.68
CA LEU A 18 38.74 14.79 -2.84
C LEU A 18 37.36 14.76 -3.52
N THR A 19 37.31 15.05 -4.82
CA THR A 19 36.07 15.05 -5.62
C THR A 19 35.50 13.64 -5.84
N VAL A 20 36.36 12.62 -5.93
CA VAL A 20 35.94 11.21 -5.98
C VAL A 20 35.31 10.77 -4.65
N GLU A 21 35.90 11.14 -3.50
CA GLU A 21 35.34 10.79 -2.19
C GLU A 21 34.02 11.53 -1.90
N GLU A 22 33.90 12.80 -2.28
CA GLU A 22 32.63 13.55 -2.19
C GLU A 22 31.53 12.90 -3.06
N SER A 23 31.87 12.51 -4.29
CA SER A 23 30.94 11.81 -5.19
C SER A 23 30.51 10.45 -4.64
N ARG A 24 31.44 9.70 -4.03
CA ARG A 24 31.15 8.42 -3.35
C ARG A 24 30.22 8.61 -2.17
N ALA A 25 30.46 9.62 -1.33
CA ALA A 25 29.60 9.95 -0.19
C ALA A 25 28.17 10.30 -0.66
N LEU A 26 28.05 11.07 -1.74
CA LEU A 26 26.76 11.40 -2.35
C LEU A 26 26.03 10.15 -2.89
N ILE A 27 26.73 9.28 -3.63
CA ILE A 27 26.16 8.04 -4.16
C ILE A 27 25.66 7.14 -3.02
N LEU A 28 26.43 7.02 -1.93
CA LEU A 28 26.03 6.24 -0.76
C LEU A 28 24.80 6.82 -0.06
N SER A 29 24.72 8.14 0.05
CA SER A 29 23.54 8.84 0.60
C SER A 29 22.29 8.58 -0.24
N LEU A 30 22.38 8.79 -1.56
CA LEU A 30 21.27 8.56 -2.49
C LEU A 30 20.83 7.09 -2.50
N LYS A 31 21.79 6.16 -2.41
CA LYS A 31 21.50 4.73 -2.31
C LYS A 31 20.71 4.43 -1.04
N SER A 32 21.11 4.98 0.11
CA SER A 32 20.39 4.77 1.37
C SER A 32 18.98 5.35 1.34
N GLU A 33 18.79 6.53 0.73
CA GLU A 33 17.48 7.12 0.55
C GLU A 33 16.58 6.28 -0.37
N LEU A 34 17.15 5.77 -1.46
CA LEU A 34 16.46 4.87 -2.38
C LEU A 34 16.06 3.55 -1.70
N GLU A 35 16.95 2.95 -0.91
CA GLU A 35 16.67 1.73 -0.14
C GLU A 35 15.53 1.97 0.85
N ARG A 36 15.56 3.10 1.58
CA ARG A 36 14.49 3.48 2.51
C ARG A 36 13.15 3.69 1.79
N SER A 37 13.17 4.32 0.62
CA SER A 37 11.95 4.50 -0.19
C SER A 37 11.38 3.16 -0.65
N ARG A 38 12.26 2.26 -1.11
CA ARG A 38 11.90 0.91 -1.53
C ARG A 38 11.32 0.07 -0.39
N GLU A 39 11.89 0.16 0.81
CA GLU A 39 11.37 -0.53 1.99
C GLU A 39 9.94 -0.08 2.33
N LYS A 40 9.68 1.23 2.28
CA LYS A 40 8.33 1.79 2.48
C LYS A 40 7.35 1.29 1.42
N GLU A 41 7.75 1.27 0.15
CA GLU A 41 6.92 0.75 -0.93
C GLU A 41 6.59 -0.73 -0.70
N GLN A 42 7.57 -1.53 -0.30
CA GLN A 42 7.36 -2.94 0.03
C GLN A 42 6.42 -3.14 1.22
N GLU A 43 6.51 -2.29 2.25
CA GLU A 43 5.59 -2.32 3.39
C GLU A 43 4.15 -1.99 2.97
N LEU A 44 3.96 -0.96 2.14
CA LEU A 44 2.66 -0.61 1.56
C LEU A 44 2.07 -1.76 0.74
N ILE A 45 2.89 -2.43 -0.08
CA ILE A 45 2.45 -3.60 -0.85
C ILE A 45 2.00 -4.73 0.08
N LYS A 46 2.74 -5.02 1.16
CA LYS A 46 2.34 -6.04 2.14
C LYS A 46 0.99 -5.72 2.78
N LEU A 47 0.78 -4.46 3.17
CA LEU A 47 -0.47 -4.01 3.75
C LEU A 47 -1.64 -4.12 2.75
N LYS A 48 -1.42 -3.73 1.49
CA LYS A 48 -2.40 -3.87 0.41
C LYS A 48 -2.80 -5.33 0.19
N VAL A 49 -1.84 -6.26 0.18
CA VAL A 49 -2.12 -7.70 0.05
C VAL A 49 -2.94 -8.22 1.23
N ALA A 50 -2.57 -7.83 2.46
CA ALA A 50 -3.31 -8.21 3.67
C ALA A 50 -4.76 -7.69 3.64
N LEU A 51 -4.96 -6.45 3.18
CA LEU A 51 -6.28 -5.86 2.99
C LEU A 51 -7.14 -6.69 2.03
N PHE A 52 -6.62 -7.01 0.84
CA PHE A 52 -7.37 -7.81 -0.13
C PHE A 52 -7.67 -9.22 0.38
N SER A 53 -6.73 -9.84 1.08
CA SER A 53 -6.97 -11.15 1.69
C SER A 53 -8.13 -11.09 2.67
N ARG A 54 -8.15 -10.08 3.55
CA ARG A 54 -9.22 -9.87 4.53
C ARG A 54 -10.55 -9.60 3.85
N ALA A 55 -10.60 -8.69 2.88
CA ALA A 55 -11.80 -8.36 2.13
C ALA A 55 -12.39 -9.61 1.45
N ASN A 56 -11.56 -10.46 0.84
CA ASN A 56 -12.00 -11.72 0.26
C ASN A 56 -12.64 -12.67 1.29
N HIS A 57 -12.07 -12.77 2.49
CA HIS A 57 -12.69 -13.56 3.56
C HIS A 57 -14.03 -12.99 4.00
N GLU A 58 -14.14 -11.67 4.13
CA GLU A 58 -15.37 -10.99 4.51
C GLU A 58 -16.45 -11.09 3.42
N PHE A 59 -16.09 -11.12 2.13
CA PHE A 59 -17.03 -11.36 1.02
C PHE A 59 -17.55 -12.80 0.97
N ARG A 60 -16.73 -13.79 1.33
CA ARG A 60 -17.13 -15.20 1.27
C ARG A 60 -18.33 -15.52 2.17
N THR A 61 -18.42 -14.90 3.35
CA THR A 61 -19.50 -15.16 4.30
C THR A 61 -20.89 -14.85 3.74
N PRO A 62 -21.22 -13.61 3.32
CA PRO A 62 -22.52 -13.30 2.75
C PRO A 62 -22.78 -14.05 1.44
N LEU A 63 -21.77 -14.30 0.61
CA LEU A 63 -21.93 -15.14 -0.59
C LEU A 63 -22.32 -16.57 -0.25
N THR A 64 -21.70 -17.16 0.77
CA THR A 64 -22.03 -18.52 1.25
C THR A 64 -23.46 -18.59 1.80
N ILE A 65 -23.89 -17.54 2.50
CA ILE A 65 -25.27 -17.44 3.00
C ILE A 65 -26.27 -17.37 1.83
N ILE A 66 -26.02 -16.48 0.85
CA ILE A 66 -26.88 -16.32 -0.33
C ILE A 66 -27.01 -17.65 -1.07
N ASP A 67 -25.89 -18.27 -1.42
CA ASP A 67 -25.88 -19.54 -2.16
C ASP A 67 -26.53 -20.68 -1.35
N GLY A 68 -26.23 -20.76 -0.06
CA GLY A 68 -26.80 -21.77 0.83
C GLY A 68 -28.32 -21.69 0.93
N ILE A 69 -28.87 -20.48 1.05
CA ILE A 69 -30.32 -20.26 1.09
C ILE A 69 -30.95 -20.56 -0.27
N ALA A 70 -30.39 -20.01 -1.36
CA ALA A 70 -30.89 -20.23 -2.71
C ALA A 70 -30.91 -21.72 -3.08
N SER A 71 -29.81 -22.43 -2.80
CA SER A 71 -29.69 -23.87 -3.02
C SER A 71 -30.72 -24.68 -2.20
N ARG A 72 -30.97 -24.31 -0.95
CA ARG A 72 -32.01 -24.96 -0.12
C ARG A 72 -33.42 -24.65 -0.62
N MET A 73 -33.68 -23.43 -1.07
CA MET A 73 -34.96 -23.07 -1.67
C MET A 73 -35.25 -23.88 -2.92
N ALA A 74 -34.25 -24.03 -3.81
CA ALA A 74 -34.39 -24.84 -5.01
C ALA A 74 -34.66 -26.31 -4.70
N ARG A 75 -33.96 -26.90 -3.72
CA ARG A 75 -34.15 -28.31 -3.34
C ARG A 75 -35.48 -28.61 -2.64
N GLN A 76 -36.05 -27.62 -1.95
CA GLN A 76 -37.27 -27.79 -1.14
C GLN A 76 -38.48 -27.10 -1.75
N SER A 77 -38.42 -26.69 -3.01
CA SER A 77 -39.39 -25.77 -3.61
C SER A 77 -40.85 -26.26 -3.54
N ALA A 78 -41.07 -27.57 -3.54
CA ALA A 78 -42.40 -28.17 -3.45
C ALA A 78 -43.08 -27.98 -2.09
N ASP A 79 -42.28 -27.82 -1.01
CA ASP A 79 -42.76 -27.80 0.37
C ASP A 79 -42.71 -26.38 0.99
N LEU A 80 -42.30 -25.37 0.22
CA LEU A 80 -42.17 -24.00 0.73
C LEU A 80 -43.50 -23.29 0.74
N ARG A 81 -43.88 -22.80 1.93
CA ARG A 81 -45.02 -21.88 2.05
C ARG A 81 -44.58 -20.47 1.70
N PRO A 82 -45.50 -19.60 1.25
CA PRO A 82 -45.16 -18.21 0.90
C PRO A 82 -44.40 -17.45 1.99
N ILE A 83 -44.76 -17.64 3.26
CA ILE A 83 -44.08 -17.00 4.41
C ILE A 83 -42.61 -17.45 4.56
N ASP A 84 -42.32 -18.72 4.25
CA ASP A 84 -40.97 -19.27 4.34
C ASP A 84 -40.11 -18.73 3.18
N ILE A 85 -40.72 -18.47 2.01
CA ILE A 85 -40.07 -17.84 0.85
C ILE A 85 -39.72 -16.39 1.18
N GLU A 86 -40.66 -15.64 1.76
CA GLU A 86 -40.46 -14.24 2.12
C GLU A 86 -39.28 -14.07 3.08
N GLY A 87 -39.26 -14.79 4.21
CA GLY A 87 -38.16 -14.69 5.18
C GLY A 87 -36.79 -15.11 4.62
N ARG A 88 -36.76 -16.10 3.72
CA ARG A 88 -35.51 -16.49 3.03
C ARG A 88 -35.05 -15.40 2.05
N CYS A 89 -35.96 -14.80 1.30
CA CYS A 89 -35.68 -13.66 0.43
C CYS A 89 -35.18 -12.44 1.21
N GLU A 90 -35.74 -12.16 2.40
CA GLU A 90 -35.24 -11.10 3.28
C GLU A 90 -33.81 -11.36 3.73
N THR A 91 -33.49 -12.59 4.11
CA THR A 91 -32.12 -12.97 4.52
C THR A 91 -31.12 -12.83 3.37
N ILE A 92 -31.51 -13.21 2.16
CA ILE A 92 -30.71 -12.98 0.94
C ILE A 92 -30.50 -11.48 0.73
N ARG A 93 -31.57 -10.67 0.80
CA ARG A 93 -31.48 -9.21 0.62
C ARG A 93 -30.58 -8.56 1.66
N HIS A 94 -30.63 -9.00 2.92
CA HIS A 94 -29.72 -8.52 3.95
C HIS A 94 -28.27 -8.86 3.62
N SER A 95 -27.99 -10.10 3.22
CA SER A 95 -26.63 -10.54 2.81
C SER A 95 -26.09 -9.74 1.62
N VAL A 96 -26.95 -9.37 0.65
CA VAL A 96 -26.58 -8.50 -0.47
C VAL A 96 -26.26 -7.09 0.00
N LYS A 97 -27.00 -6.53 0.96
CA LYS A 97 -26.70 -5.22 1.55
C LYS A 97 -25.34 -5.23 2.26
N GLU A 98 -25.02 -6.29 3.00
CA GLU A 98 -23.71 -6.46 3.63
C GLU A 98 -22.58 -6.48 2.59
N LEU A 99 -22.77 -7.19 1.47
CA LEU A 99 -21.79 -7.18 0.36
C LEU A 99 -21.57 -5.78 -0.23
N LEU A 100 -22.65 -5.02 -0.43
CA LEU A 100 -22.57 -3.65 -0.93
C LEU A 100 -21.78 -2.77 0.05
N LEU A 101 -22.07 -2.85 1.34
CA LEU A 101 -21.36 -2.10 2.37
C LEU A 101 -19.85 -2.44 2.40
N LEU A 102 -19.51 -3.74 2.36
CA LEU A 102 -18.11 -4.17 2.29
C LEU A 102 -17.40 -3.63 1.04
N THR A 103 -18.10 -3.60 -0.10
CA THR A 103 -17.57 -3.04 -1.35
C THR A 103 -17.33 -1.54 -1.23
N GLU A 104 -18.28 -0.79 -0.67
CA GLU A 104 -18.15 0.65 -0.45
C GLU A 104 -16.96 0.98 0.48
N VAL A 105 -16.82 0.23 1.57
CA VAL A 105 -15.70 0.39 2.52
C VAL A 105 -14.37 0.11 1.83
N LEU A 106 -14.27 -0.99 1.08
CA LEU A 106 -13.04 -1.35 0.36
C LEU A 106 -12.69 -0.30 -0.70
N MET A 107 -13.68 0.17 -1.47
CA MET A 107 -13.47 1.20 -2.49
C MET A 107 -12.96 2.51 -1.87
N ARG A 108 -13.51 2.92 -0.72
CA ARG A 108 -13.04 4.10 0.02
C ARG A 108 -11.59 3.93 0.51
N GLN A 109 -11.26 2.77 1.07
CA GLN A 109 -9.89 2.48 1.52
C GLN A 109 -8.88 2.47 0.36
N MET A 110 -9.30 2.01 -0.83
CA MET A 110 -8.45 2.06 -2.03
C MET A 110 -8.30 3.49 -2.57
N SER A 111 -9.36 4.30 -2.54
CA SER A 111 -9.29 5.70 -3.02
C SER A 111 -8.39 6.57 -2.13
N ASP A 112 -8.46 6.37 -0.82
CA ASP A 112 -7.63 7.11 0.15
C ASP A 112 -6.14 6.77 -0.02
N SER A 113 -5.83 5.56 -0.50
CA SER A 113 -4.46 5.13 -0.81
C SER A 113 -3.91 5.67 -2.15
N LEU A 114 -4.77 6.16 -3.06
CA LEU A 114 -4.37 6.61 -4.41
C LEU A 114 -4.01 8.11 -4.47
N TYR A 115 -4.22 8.85 -3.39
CA TYR A 115 -3.80 10.25 -3.26
C TYR A 115 -3.20 10.50 -1.87
N PRO A 116 -1.90 10.24 -1.66
CA PRO A 116 -1.21 10.88 -0.56
C PRO A 116 -1.23 12.38 -0.84
N VAL A 117 -2.03 13.16 -0.10
CA VAL A 117 -1.87 14.60 -0.08
C VAL A 117 -0.46 14.84 0.44
N GLU A 118 0.46 15.19 -0.45
CA GLU A 118 1.75 15.77 -0.10
C GLU A 118 1.46 17.10 0.60
N ILE A 119 1.21 17.07 1.91
CA ILE A 119 1.33 18.26 2.73
C ILE A 119 2.84 18.50 2.84
N ASP A 120 3.38 19.20 1.85
CA ASP A 120 4.73 19.75 1.91
C ASP A 120 4.78 20.76 3.06
N ALA A 121 5.24 20.30 4.22
CA ALA A 121 5.44 21.10 5.42
C ALA A 121 6.66 22.04 5.30
N LYS A 122 7.17 22.33 4.09
CA LYS A 122 8.28 23.28 3.90
C LYS A 122 7.88 24.75 3.75
N GLU A 123 6.60 25.11 3.81
CA GLU A 123 6.17 26.52 3.67
C GLU A 123 5.78 27.22 4.99
N GLN A 124 6.49 26.96 6.09
CA GLN A 124 6.32 27.75 7.34
C GLN A 124 7.60 28.35 7.94
N VAL A 125 8.72 28.35 7.22
CA VAL A 125 9.93 29.05 7.69
C VAL A 125 10.47 29.92 6.56
N VAL A 126 9.95 31.14 6.47
CA VAL A 126 10.69 32.41 6.23
C VAL A 126 9.64 33.48 5.91
N ARG A 127 9.17 34.18 6.95
CA ARG A 127 8.88 35.63 6.99
C ARG A 127 8.29 36.01 8.36
N LYS A 128 9.10 35.81 9.41
CA LYS A 128 9.19 36.78 10.50
C LYS A 128 10.46 37.59 10.26
N LYS A 129 10.31 38.80 9.71
CA LYS A 129 11.21 39.95 9.88
C LYS A 129 10.78 41.10 8.95
N ALA A 130 10.07 42.06 9.53
CA ALA A 130 10.20 43.52 9.40
C ALA A 130 8.93 44.13 10.01
#